data_AF-A0AA45WYA4-F1
#
_entry.id   AF-A0AA45WYA4-F1
#
_cell.length_a   1.000
_cell.length_b   1.000
_cell.length_c   1.000
_cell.angle_alpha   90.00
_cell.angle_beta   90.00
_cell.angle_gamma   90.00
#
_symmetry.space_group_name_H-M   'P 1'
#
loop_
_entity.id
_entity.type
_entity.pdbx_description
1 polymer ?
#
loop_
_entity_poly.entity_id
_entity_poly.type
_entity_poly.pdbx_seq_one_letter_code
_entity_poly.pdbx_strand_id
1 'polypeptide(L)'
;MSEEHTNPLDNQNNFSTEDEHLSYYSIKLLDSLAERKGLQHIVDLGYEMLGNPFHVVDLSWKRLAYTKNCIADDDRLWQEFDATGYLSVKSVTHYLSVSFTQKLINSPTPFFWDDGYTKYGRLMSRISIGNKAIAAIGVLDKNRPFKESDIKIASIISDALSAEMQKNKFIHFTKGLLYEDFIKDLLDKKIANSNVMEERKNYLHLNLKKHIYVLTADVSEFDSTRISLSFIQGMLERIIGESKSIIYNDHIVIVVSYNQEKDFRKCYEEKTKELLKDNKIRIGISRPFTNLEHIHPFYLQSLEALFLGVRMKSDNIYIPYDDYAIYHILKTCSKQDDLLEFCNPSLLALIRYDLEYDTDYTKSLYVYTISSKSITSSANTLKMHRNTMIYRIRKIAEIMKMDLSDYETFLHIQLSFMVLKYDNKYVHLFT
;
A
#
# COMPACT_ATOMS: atom_id res chain seq x y z
N MET A 1 -40.17 -26.09 -69.69
CA MET A 1 -38.81 -25.80 -70.20
C MET A 1 -38.49 -24.35 -69.88
N SER A 2 -37.69 -24.14 -68.84
CA SER A 2 -36.79 -22.99 -68.65
C SER A 2 -36.28 -23.06 -67.21
N GLU A 3 -35.14 -23.73 -67.03
CA GLU A 3 -34.33 -23.67 -65.82
C GLU A 3 -33.67 -22.29 -65.73
N GLU A 4 -33.92 -21.54 -64.66
CA GLU A 4 -33.11 -20.39 -64.29
C GLU A 4 -31.88 -20.88 -63.52
N HIS A 5 -30.72 -20.84 -64.20
CA HIS A 5 -29.43 -20.93 -63.56
C HIS A 5 -29.15 -19.65 -62.77
N THR A 6 -29.22 -19.73 -61.44
CA THR A 6 -28.57 -18.76 -60.55
C THR A 6 -27.09 -19.12 -60.42
N ASN A 7 -26.24 -18.19 -60.85
CA ASN A 7 -24.78 -18.31 -60.88
C ASN A 7 -24.20 -18.18 -59.44
N PRO A 8 -23.34 -19.09 -58.95
CA PRO A 8 -22.85 -19.06 -57.55
C PRO A 8 -21.80 -17.99 -57.23
N LEU A 9 -21.61 -16.97 -58.07
CA LEU A 9 -20.44 -16.07 -57.99
C LEU A 9 -20.68 -14.72 -57.29
N ASP A 10 -21.91 -14.42 -56.85
CA ASP A 10 -22.22 -13.10 -56.24
C ASP A 10 -21.92 -12.98 -54.74
N ASN A 11 -21.25 -13.96 -54.12
CA ASN A 11 -21.01 -13.96 -52.66
C ASN A 11 -19.52 -13.81 -52.24
N GLN A 12 -18.63 -13.30 -53.11
CA GLN A 12 -17.19 -13.18 -52.82
C GLN A 12 -16.63 -11.75 -52.67
N ASN A 13 -17.41 -10.68 -52.87
CA ASN A 13 -16.84 -9.32 -52.97
C ASN A 13 -16.84 -8.45 -51.69
N ASN A 14 -17.19 -9.00 -50.51
CA ASN A 14 -17.09 -8.25 -49.24
C ASN A 14 -15.85 -8.58 -48.38
N PHE A 15 -15.06 -9.60 -48.76
CA PHE A 15 -13.89 -10.02 -47.98
C PHE A 15 -12.60 -9.26 -48.32
N SER A 16 -12.49 -8.60 -49.48
CA SER A 16 -11.19 -8.05 -49.94
C SER A 16 -10.75 -6.81 -49.16
N THR A 17 -11.64 -5.91 -48.77
CA THR A 17 -11.24 -4.60 -48.21
C THR A 17 -10.86 -4.63 -46.73
N GLU A 18 -11.56 -5.40 -45.89
CA GLU A 18 -11.24 -5.52 -44.46
C GLU A 18 -9.95 -6.30 -44.22
N ASP A 19 -9.72 -7.40 -44.96
CA ASP A 19 -8.49 -8.20 -44.84
C ASP A 19 -7.27 -7.47 -45.43
N GLU A 20 -7.43 -6.70 -46.51
CA GLU A 20 -6.37 -5.82 -47.03
C GLU A 20 -6.02 -4.71 -46.03
N HIS A 21 -7.03 -4.10 -45.40
CA HIS A 21 -6.82 -3.08 -44.36
C HIS A 21 -6.10 -3.67 -43.14
N LEU A 22 -6.52 -4.85 -42.66
CA LEU A 22 -5.87 -5.53 -41.54
C LEU A 22 -4.42 -5.90 -41.87
N SER A 23 -4.17 -6.37 -43.10
CA SER A 23 -2.83 -6.72 -43.58
C SER A 23 -1.92 -5.48 -43.65
N TYR A 24 -2.43 -4.37 -44.20
CA TYR A 24 -1.71 -3.10 -44.27
C TYR A 24 -1.29 -2.59 -42.88
N TYR A 25 -2.20 -2.58 -41.91
CA TYR A 25 -1.88 -2.13 -40.57
C TYR A 25 -1.02 -3.12 -39.78
N SER A 26 -1.13 -4.42 -40.05
CA SER A 26 -0.22 -5.41 -39.48
C SER A 26 1.22 -5.16 -39.89
N ILE A 27 1.46 -4.79 -41.16
CA ILE A 27 2.78 -4.38 -41.65
C ILE A 27 3.26 -3.12 -40.92
N LYS A 28 2.43 -2.07 -40.83
CA LYS A 28 2.78 -0.84 -40.10
C LYS A 28 3.10 -1.09 -38.61
N LEU A 29 2.38 -2.00 -37.95
CA LEU A 29 2.67 -2.40 -36.58
C LEU A 29 4.02 -3.12 -36.48
N LEU A 30 4.35 -4.00 -37.43
CA LEU A 30 5.65 -4.63 -37.50
C LEU A 30 6.78 -3.62 -37.73
N ASP A 31 6.60 -2.65 -38.60
CA ASP A 31 7.57 -1.58 -38.85
C ASP A 31 7.76 -0.70 -37.60
N SER A 32 6.67 -0.33 -36.94
CA SER A 32 6.68 0.39 -35.66
C SER A 32 7.51 -0.34 -34.60
N LEU A 33 7.32 -1.65 -34.51
CA LEU A 33 8.05 -2.54 -33.63
C LEU A 33 9.54 -2.62 -34.02
N ALA A 34 9.86 -2.73 -35.31
CA ALA A 34 11.25 -2.82 -35.79
C ALA A 34 12.03 -1.52 -35.53
N GLU A 35 11.39 -0.37 -35.80
CA GLU A 35 11.97 0.97 -35.68
C GLU A 35 11.93 1.53 -34.25
N ARG A 36 11.33 0.81 -33.29
CA ARG A 36 11.22 1.21 -31.87
C ARG A 36 10.52 2.55 -31.67
N LYS A 37 9.40 2.75 -32.37
CA LYS A 37 8.62 4.00 -32.29
C LYS A 37 7.85 4.17 -30.97
N GLY A 38 7.86 3.17 -30.08
CA GLY A 38 7.29 3.24 -28.74
C GLY A 38 5.79 3.00 -28.66
N LEU A 39 5.27 2.91 -27.42
CA LEU A 39 3.87 2.60 -27.14
C LEU A 39 2.90 3.61 -27.77
N GLN A 40 3.26 4.89 -27.76
CA GLN A 40 2.38 5.94 -28.28
C GLN A 40 2.12 5.76 -29.78
N HIS A 41 3.14 5.40 -30.56
CA HIS A 41 2.95 5.21 -31.99
C HIS A 41 2.05 4.01 -32.32
N ILE A 42 2.14 2.93 -31.52
CA ILE A 42 1.22 1.79 -31.62
C ILE A 42 -0.21 2.22 -31.28
N VAL A 43 -0.38 3.10 -30.29
CA VAL A 43 -1.71 3.64 -29.98
C VAL A 43 -2.28 4.49 -31.11
N ASP A 44 -1.44 5.33 -31.73
CA ASP A 44 -1.85 6.16 -32.86
C ASP A 44 -2.29 5.29 -34.07
N LEU A 45 -1.53 4.24 -34.40
CA LEU A 45 -1.91 3.26 -35.42
C LEU A 45 -3.18 2.47 -35.04
N GLY A 46 -3.26 2.03 -33.78
CA GLY A 46 -4.44 1.32 -33.28
C GLY A 46 -5.71 2.17 -33.36
N TYR A 47 -5.59 3.49 -33.23
CA TYR A 47 -6.73 4.40 -33.36
C TYR A 47 -7.24 4.45 -34.80
N GLU A 48 -6.33 4.46 -35.78
CA GLU A 48 -6.70 4.34 -37.19
C GLU A 48 -7.36 2.98 -37.50
N MET A 49 -6.86 1.89 -36.91
CA MET A 49 -7.43 0.55 -37.10
C MET A 49 -8.83 0.39 -36.48
N LEU A 50 -8.99 0.83 -35.23
CA LEU A 50 -10.23 0.69 -34.47
C LEU A 50 -11.25 1.77 -34.85
N GLY A 51 -10.81 2.92 -35.34
CA GLY A 51 -11.66 4.10 -35.55
C GLY A 51 -12.18 4.74 -34.26
N ASN A 52 -11.74 4.25 -33.10
CA ASN A 52 -12.25 4.60 -31.77
C ASN A 52 -11.10 4.85 -30.79
N PRO A 53 -11.21 5.85 -29.92
CA PRO A 53 -10.13 6.24 -29.01
C PRO A 53 -9.93 5.20 -27.91
N PHE A 54 -8.69 5.06 -27.43
CA PHE A 54 -8.39 4.12 -26.36
C PHE A 54 -7.20 4.56 -25.51
N HIS A 55 -7.08 3.91 -24.35
CA HIS A 55 -5.94 4.02 -23.45
C HIS A 55 -5.23 2.67 -23.31
N VAL A 56 -3.94 2.74 -23.01
CA VAL A 56 -3.14 1.65 -22.47
C VAL A 56 -2.86 1.97 -21.01
N VAL A 57 -3.19 1.05 -20.11
CA VAL A 57 -3.01 1.20 -18.66
C VAL A 57 -2.22 0.04 -18.08
N ASP A 58 -1.45 0.26 -17.01
CA ASP A 58 -0.89 -0.84 -16.22
C ASP A 58 -1.90 -1.40 -15.20
N LEU A 59 -1.48 -2.42 -14.43
CA LEU A 59 -2.33 -3.04 -13.41
C LEU A 59 -2.58 -2.17 -12.16
N SER A 60 -1.92 -1.02 -12.05
CA SER A 60 -2.22 0.02 -11.04
C SER A 60 -3.20 1.06 -11.58
N TRP A 61 -3.79 0.83 -12.75
CA TRP A 61 -4.65 1.77 -13.47
C TRP A 61 -3.95 3.10 -13.77
N LYS A 62 -2.64 3.06 -14.05
CA LYS A 62 -1.88 4.20 -14.56
C LYS A 62 -1.90 4.20 -16.09
N ARG A 63 -2.20 5.35 -16.70
CA ARG A 63 -2.15 5.54 -18.14
C ARG A 63 -0.71 5.58 -18.65
N LEU A 64 -0.38 4.64 -19.54
CA LEU A 64 0.93 4.51 -20.18
C LEU A 64 0.99 5.22 -21.54
N ALA A 65 -0.09 5.11 -22.32
CA ALA A 65 -0.25 5.73 -23.63
C ALA A 65 -1.74 5.89 -23.96
N TYR A 66 -2.10 6.79 -24.87
CA TYR A 66 -3.50 7.03 -25.24
C TYR A 66 -3.68 7.82 -26.54
N THR A 67 -4.87 7.77 -27.13
CA THR A 67 -5.22 8.59 -28.29
C THR A 67 -5.27 10.08 -27.90
N LYS A 68 -4.24 10.86 -28.27
CA LYS A 68 -4.08 12.27 -27.83
C LYS A 68 -5.08 13.25 -28.43
N ASN A 69 -5.48 13.02 -29.69
CA ASN A 69 -6.33 13.97 -30.45
C ASN A 69 -7.83 13.72 -30.24
N CYS A 70 -8.23 13.03 -29.17
CA CYS A 70 -9.63 12.78 -28.86
C CYS A 70 -10.03 13.49 -27.56
N ILE A 71 -11.10 14.29 -27.62
CA ILE A 71 -11.69 14.96 -26.45
C ILE A 71 -12.92 14.16 -26.01
N ALA A 72 -12.80 13.23 -25.06
CA ALA A 72 -13.92 12.54 -24.42
C ALA A 72 -14.16 13.11 -23.01
N ASP A 73 -14.29 14.44 -22.94
CA ASP A 73 -14.47 15.21 -21.71
C ASP A 73 -15.83 14.99 -21.04
N ASP A 74 -16.69 14.15 -21.62
CA ASP A 74 -17.96 13.70 -21.09
C ASP A 74 -17.91 12.27 -20.52
N ASP A 75 -16.76 11.60 -20.59
CA ASP A 75 -16.52 10.29 -19.99
C ASP A 75 -15.76 10.40 -18.67
N ARG A 76 -16.33 9.84 -17.60
CA ARG A 76 -15.77 9.90 -16.25
C ARG A 76 -14.32 9.41 -16.18
N LEU A 77 -14.01 8.26 -16.77
CA LEU A 77 -12.66 7.69 -16.64
C LEU A 77 -11.66 8.45 -17.50
N TRP A 78 -12.08 8.90 -18.70
CA TRP A 78 -11.24 9.73 -19.55
C TRP A 78 -10.83 11.03 -18.84
N GLN A 79 -11.80 11.70 -18.18
CA GLN A 79 -11.55 12.88 -17.35
C GLN A 79 -10.56 12.60 -16.20
N GLU A 80 -10.72 11.49 -15.47
CA GLU A 80 -9.81 11.12 -14.37
C GLU A 80 -8.37 10.90 -14.86
N PHE A 81 -8.23 10.23 -16.00
CA PHE A 81 -6.93 10.03 -16.63
C PHE A 81 -6.32 11.34 -17.15
N ASP A 82 -7.11 12.27 -17.69
CA ASP A 82 -6.62 13.58 -18.13
C ASP A 82 -6.20 14.46 -16.95
N ALA A 83 -6.92 14.39 -15.84
CA ALA A 83 -6.60 15.16 -14.64
C ALA A 83 -5.35 14.64 -13.93
N THR A 84 -5.18 13.31 -13.82
CA THR A 84 -4.16 12.74 -12.93
C THR A 84 -3.24 11.69 -13.58
N GLY A 85 -3.64 11.12 -14.71
CA GLY A 85 -2.99 9.96 -15.33
C GLY A 85 -3.36 8.62 -14.68
N TYR A 86 -4.28 8.61 -13.70
CA TYR A 86 -4.73 7.40 -13.00
C TYR A 86 -6.25 7.39 -12.85
N LEU A 87 -6.80 6.21 -12.53
CA LEU A 87 -8.16 6.14 -12.01
C LEU A 87 -8.25 6.58 -10.54
N SER A 88 -9.39 7.15 -10.18
CA SER A 88 -9.71 7.48 -8.79
C SER A 88 -10.00 6.22 -7.97
N VAL A 89 -9.87 6.32 -6.65
CA VAL A 89 -10.28 5.23 -5.73
C VAL A 89 -11.73 4.86 -5.97
N LYS A 90 -12.60 5.84 -6.22
CA LYS A 90 -14.03 5.63 -6.49
C LYS A 90 -14.25 4.76 -7.73
N SER A 91 -13.54 5.04 -8.83
CA SER A 91 -13.63 4.27 -10.08
C SER A 91 -13.08 2.86 -9.94
N VAL A 92 -11.95 2.72 -9.24
CA VAL A 92 -11.35 1.41 -8.99
C VAL A 92 -12.24 0.55 -8.11
N THR A 93 -12.76 1.09 -7.00
CA THR A 93 -13.73 0.39 -6.13
C THR A 93 -14.99 -0.01 -6.88
N HIS A 94 -15.50 0.82 -7.79
CA HIS A 94 -16.63 0.44 -8.65
C HIS A 94 -16.30 -0.78 -9.50
N TYR A 95 -15.19 -0.77 -10.24
CA TYR A 95 -14.79 -1.89 -11.09
C TYR A 95 -14.52 -3.19 -10.33
N LEU A 96 -14.11 -3.09 -9.08
CA LEU A 96 -13.99 -4.27 -8.22
C LEU A 96 -15.36 -4.79 -7.77
N SER A 97 -16.32 -3.93 -7.44
CA SER A 97 -17.67 -4.36 -7.00
C SER A 97 -18.42 -5.14 -8.07
N VAL A 98 -18.18 -4.85 -9.35
CA VAL A 98 -18.77 -5.55 -10.50
C VAL A 98 -17.86 -6.67 -11.06
N SER A 99 -16.81 -7.06 -10.31
CA SER A 99 -15.85 -8.10 -10.70
C SER A 99 -15.14 -7.85 -12.05
N PHE A 100 -15.09 -6.60 -12.51
CA PHE A 100 -14.51 -6.23 -13.79
C PHE A 100 -13.02 -6.53 -13.84
N THR A 101 -12.26 -6.15 -12.81
CA THR A 101 -10.80 -6.36 -12.75
C THR A 101 -10.45 -7.84 -12.87
N GLN A 102 -11.18 -8.71 -12.17
CA GLN A 102 -10.97 -10.16 -12.23
C GLN A 102 -11.32 -10.71 -13.61
N LYS A 103 -12.44 -10.26 -14.21
CA LYS A 103 -12.82 -10.63 -15.56
C LYS A 103 -11.75 -10.20 -16.58
N LEU A 104 -11.24 -8.98 -16.48
CA LEU A 104 -10.19 -8.45 -17.36
C LEU A 104 -8.92 -9.29 -17.31
N ILE A 105 -8.44 -9.60 -16.11
CA ILE A 105 -7.20 -10.37 -15.92
C ILE A 105 -7.34 -11.81 -16.45
N ASN A 106 -8.50 -12.43 -16.22
CA ASN A 106 -8.73 -13.84 -16.56
C ASN A 106 -9.22 -14.07 -17.99
N SER A 107 -9.63 -13.03 -18.71
CA SER A 107 -10.11 -13.16 -20.09
C SER A 107 -8.93 -13.13 -21.07
N PRO A 108 -8.56 -14.25 -21.71
CA PRO A 108 -7.47 -14.27 -22.69
C PRO A 108 -7.82 -13.51 -23.97
N THR A 109 -9.10 -13.37 -24.27
CA THR A 109 -9.63 -12.69 -25.46
C THR A 109 -10.25 -11.35 -25.08
N PRO A 110 -10.18 -10.34 -25.97
CA PRO A 110 -10.89 -9.08 -25.78
C PRO A 110 -12.40 -9.29 -25.63
N PHE A 111 -13.06 -8.41 -24.88
CA PHE A 111 -14.51 -8.49 -24.64
C PHE A 111 -15.14 -7.10 -24.50
N PHE A 112 -16.44 -7.02 -24.83
CA PHE A 112 -17.24 -5.82 -24.60
C PHE A 112 -17.68 -5.72 -23.13
N TRP A 113 -17.62 -4.51 -22.60
CA TRP A 113 -18.02 -4.15 -21.26
C TRP A 113 -18.82 -2.86 -21.27
N ASP A 114 -20.03 -2.93 -20.75
CA ASP A 114 -20.87 -1.78 -20.44
C ASP A 114 -21.63 -2.09 -19.15
N ASP A 115 -21.39 -1.28 -18.13
CA ASP A 115 -22.02 -1.36 -16.81
C ASP A 115 -22.75 -0.07 -16.45
N GLY A 116 -22.90 0.86 -17.40
CA GLY A 116 -23.51 2.17 -17.19
C GLY A 116 -22.72 3.13 -16.29
N TYR A 117 -21.51 2.78 -15.83
CA TYR A 117 -20.68 3.66 -15.02
C TYR A 117 -19.97 4.74 -15.83
N THR A 118 -19.65 4.40 -17.09
CA THR A 118 -19.06 5.28 -18.09
C THR A 118 -20.09 5.70 -19.13
N LYS A 119 -19.82 6.79 -19.86
CA LYS A 119 -20.74 7.26 -20.90
C LYS A 119 -20.72 6.35 -22.12
N TYR A 120 -19.52 5.85 -22.44
CA TYR A 120 -19.25 4.99 -23.58
C TYR A 120 -19.05 3.55 -23.12
N GLY A 121 -19.55 2.61 -23.91
CA GLY A 121 -19.22 1.20 -23.80
C GLY A 121 -17.76 0.97 -24.14
N ARG A 122 -17.18 -0.11 -23.61
CA ARG A 122 -15.75 -0.38 -23.73
C ARG A 122 -15.44 -1.73 -24.33
N LEU A 123 -14.50 -1.75 -25.27
CA LEU A 123 -13.82 -2.98 -25.67
C LEU A 123 -12.53 -3.08 -24.86
N MET A 124 -12.47 -4.11 -24.02
CA MET A 124 -11.41 -4.33 -23.06
C MET A 124 -10.55 -5.51 -23.50
N SER A 125 -9.23 -5.37 -23.40
CA SER A 125 -8.30 -6.47 -23.63
C SER A 125 -7.14 -6.39 -22.65
N ARG A 126 -6.75 -7.54 -22.10
CA ARG A 126 -5.53 -7.63 -21.30
C ARG A 126 -4.30 -7.70 -22.21
N ILE A 127 -3.20 -7.15 -21.73
CA ILE A 127 -1.88 -7.29 -22.33
C ILE A 127 -1.08 -8.20 -21.40
N SER A 128 -0.53 -9.30 -21.94
CA SER A 128 0.19 -10.31 -21.17
C SER A 128 1.57 -10.57 -21.76
N ILE A 129 2.54 -10.91 -20.89
CA ILE A 129 3.85 -11.47 -21.28
C ILE A 129 3.91 -12.88 -20.72
N GLY A 130 4.01 -13.88 -21.60
CA GLY A 130 3.72 -15.25 -21.24
C GLY A 130 2.31 -15.35 -20.65
N ASN A 131 2.16 -15.98 -19.49
CA ASN A 131 0.87 -16.14 -18.82
C ASN A 131 0.53 -15.01 -17.83
N LYS A 132 1.40 -14.00 -17.67
CA LYS A 132 1.21 -12.94 -16.69
C LYS A 132 0.63 -11.69 -17.36
N ALA A 133 -0.57 -11.28 -16.94
CA ALA A 133 -1.12 -9.98 -17.29
C ALA A 133 -0.23 -8.86 -16.72
N ILE A 134 -0.02 -7.80 -17.49
CA ILE A 134 0.89 -6.69 -17.13
C ILE A 134 0.28 -5.31 -17.36
N ALA A 135 -0.73 -5.23 -18.21
CA ALA A 135 -1.38 -4.01 -18.65
C ALA A 135 -2.71 -4.38 -19.30
N ALA A 136 -3.48 -3.37 -19.70
CA ALA A 136 -4.71 -3.54 -20.44
C ALA A 136 -4.91 -2.39 -21.43
N ILE A 137 -5.70 -2.64 -22.46
CA ILE A 137 -6.31 -1.59 -23.28
C ILE A 137 -7.80 -1.47 -22.97
N GLY A 138 -8.29 -0.24 -23.01
CA GLY A 138 -9.72 0.08 -22.95
C GLY A 138 -10.10 1.05 -24.06
N VAL A 139 -10.78 0.53 -25.07
CA VAL A 139 -11.28 1.28 -26.24
C VAL A 139 -12.69 1.76 -25.96
N LEU A 140 -13.05 2.97 -26.36
CA LEU A 140 -14.40 3.55 -26.18
C LEU A 140 -15.19 3.44 -27.48
N ASP A 141 -16.48 3.09 -27.43
CA ASP A 141 -17.39 3.12 -28.59
C ASP A 141 -17.86 4.54 -28.99
N LYS A 142 -16.98 5.53 -28.82
CA LYS A 142 -17.33 6.94 -28.93
C LYS A 142 -17.59 7.42 -30.36
N ASN A 143 -16.66 7.15 -31.27
CA ASN A 143 -16.75 7.66 -32.64
C ASN A 143 -17.70 6.80 -33.49
N ARG A 144 -17.74 5.49 -33.19
CA ARG A 144 -18.67 4.54 -33.78
C ARG A 144 -18.96 3.36 -32.84
N PRO A 145 -20.09 2.66 -33.00
CA PRO A 145 -20.32 1.39 -32.33
C PRO A 145 -19.26 0.33 -32.67
N PHE A 146 -19.03 -0.60 -31.75
CA PHE A 146 -18.15 -1.73 -31.99
C PHE A 146 -18.74 -2.77 -32.95
N LYS A 147 -17.86 -3.44 -33.68
CA LYS A 147 -18.13 -4.60 -34.52
C LYS A 147 -17.40 -5.82 -33.96
N GLU A 148 -17.82 -7.04 -34.32
CA GLU A 148 -17.10 -8.25 -33.92
C GLU A 148 -15.64 -8.28 -34.39
N SER A 149 -15.35 -7.70 -35.57
CA SER A 149 -13.98 -7.58 -36.09
C SER A 149 -13.07 -6.73 -35.19
N ASP A 150 -13.62 -5.81 -34.38
CA ASP A 150 -12.84 -5.00 -33.44
C ASP A 150 -12.19 -5.85 -32.35
N ILE A 151 -12.78 -7.00 -31.98
CA ILE A 151 -12.18 -7.95 -31.03
C ILE A 151 -10.85 -8.46 -31.60
N LYS A 152 -10.82 -8.85 -32.88
CA LYS A 152 -9.60 -9.34 -33.54
C LYS A 152 -8.55 -8.23 -33.63
N ILE A 153 -8.95 -7.01 -33.98
CA ILE A 153 -8.07 -5.84 -34.05
C ILE A 153 -7.48 -5.52 -32.67
N ALA A 154 -8.30 -5.49 -31.61
CA ALA A 154 -7.85 -5.25 -30.24
C ALA A 154 -6.87 -6.32 -29.76
N SER A 155 -7.04 -7.58 -30.17
CA SER A 155 -6.08 -8.65 -29.90
C SER A 155 -4.72 -8.37 -30.55
N ILE A 156 -4.70 -8.03 -31.84
CA ILE A 156 -3.46 -7.72 -32.58
C ILE A 156 -2.74 -6.51 -31.97
N ILE A 157 -3.48 -5.46 -31.62
CA ILE A 157 -2.92 -4.29 -30.93
C ILE A 157 -2.35 -4.68 -29.57
N SER A 158 -3.04 -5.54 -28.81
CA SER A 158 -2.57 -6.03 -27.51
C SER A 158 -1.26 -6.83 -27.64
N ASP A 159 -1.12 -7.64 -28.69
CA ASP A 159 0.10 -8.40 -28.98
C ASP A 159 1.26 -7.49 -29.39
N ALA A 160 1.00 -6.50 -30.24
CA ALA A 160 1.99 -5.49 -30.62
C ALA A 160 2.45 -4.67 -29.41
N LEU A 161 1.52 -4.22 -28.56
CA LEU A 161 1.85 -3.54 -27.31
C LEU A 161 2.63 -4.47 -26.37
N SER A 162 2.28 -5.74 -26.26
CA SER A 162 3.04 -6.71 -25.47
C SER A 162 4.48 -6.83 -25.97
N ALA A 163 4.68 -6.96 -27.29
CA ALA A 163 6.01 -7.05 -27.90
C ALA A 163 6.83 -5.77 -27.69
N GLU A 164 6.23 -4.60 -27.84
CA GLU A 164 6.92 -3.32 -27.60
C GLU A 164 7.25 -3.13 -26.12
N MET A 165 6.32 -3.52 -25.24
CA MET A 165 6.55 -3.53 -23.81
C MET A 165 7.70 -4.48 -23.47
N GLN A 166 7.80 -5.68 -24.05
CA GLN A 166 8.92 -6.60 -23.81
C GLN A 166 10.28 -5.97 -24.14
N LYS A 167 10.36 -5.13 -25.19
CA LYS A 167 11.58 -4.43 -25.60
C LYS A 167 11.99 -3.33 -24.62
N ASN A 168 11.04 -2.53 -24.15
CA ASN A 168 11.28 -1.49 -23.13
C ASN A 168 11.37 -2.02 -21.69
N LYS A 169 10.86 -3.25 -21.45
CA LYS A 169 10.80 -3.88 -20.14
C LYS A 169 12.14 -4.41 -19.62
N PHE A 170 13.18 -4.58 -20.44
CA PHE A 170 14.47 -5.00 -19.89
C PHE A 170 15.15 -3.92 -19.02
N ILE A 171 14.71 -2.66 -19.05
CA ILE A 171 15.36 -1.58 -18.27
C ILE A 171 14.44 -1.02 -17.19
N HIS A 172 13.20 -0.63 -17.49
CA HIS A 172 12.32 -0.01 -16.47
C HIS A 172 11.61 -1.03 -15.58
N PHE A 173 11.11 -2.11 -16.17
CA PHE A 173 10.48 -3.20 -15.42
C PHE A 173 11.55 -4.04 -14.72
N THR A 174 12.68 -4.29 -15.37
CA THR A 174 13.84 -4.90 -14.71
C THR A 174 14.43 -4.00 -13.63
N LYS A 175 14.54 -2.67 -13.76
CA LYS A 175 15.00 -1.85 -12.61
C LYS A 175 14.01 -1.86 -11.44
N GLY A 176 12.70 -1.90 -11.70
CA GLY A 176 11.68 -2.09 -10.66
C GLY A 176 11.77 -3.46 -9.99
N LEU A 177 11.80 -4.53 -10.78
CA LEU A 177 11.97 -5.91 -10.30
C LEU A 177 13.33 -6.15 -9.64
N LEU A 178 14.42 -5.58 -10.16
CA LEU A 178 15.75 -5.66 -9.58
C LEU A 178 15.84 -4.86 -8.29
N TYR A 179 15.09 -3.75 -8.18
CA TYR A 179 14.93 -3.07 -6.90
C TYR A 179 14.17 -3.96 -5.91
N GLU A 180 13.04 -4.55 -6.34
CA GLU A 180 12.26 -5.48 -5.53
C GLU A 180 13.11 -6.66 -5.05
N ASP A 181 13.84 -7.31 -5.96
CA ASP A 181 14.76 -8.40 -5.68
C ASP A 181 15.92 -7.96 -4.78
N PHE A 182 16.47 -6.76 -4.99
CA PHE A 182 17.54 -6.22 -4.16
C PHE A 182 17.08 -5.96 -2.74
N ILE A 183 15.93 -5.31 -2.53
CA ILE A 183 15.36 -5.11 -1.20
C ILE A 183 15.00 -6.45 -0.58
N LYS A 184 14.41 -7.38 -1.35
CA LYS A 184 14.09 -8.72 -0.86
C LYS A 184 15.34 -9.47 -0.40
N ASP A 185 16.41 -9.45 -1.18
CA ASP A 185 17.69 -10.07 -0.83
C ASP A 185 18.31 -9.42 0.42
N LEU A 186 18.16 -8.11 0.59
CA LEU A 186 18.55 -7.40 1.82
C LEU A 186 17.73 -7.82 3.04
N LEU A 187 16.41 -7.92 2.88
CA LEU A 187 15.50 -8.38 3.93
C LEU A 187 15.74 -9.85 4.29
N ASP A 188 16.08 -10.70 3.31
CA ASP A 188 16.43 -12.10 3.52
C ASP A 188 17.87 -12.30 4.05
N LYS A 189 18.66 -11.22 4.17
CA LYS A 189 20.10 -11.26 4.51
C LYS A 189 20.94 -12.12 3.56
N LYS A 190 20.57 -12.20 2.29
CA LYS A 190 21.25 -13.01 1.27
C LYS A 190 22.52 -12.36 0.71
N ILE A 191 22.67 -11.05 0.89
CA ILE A 191 23.83 -10.31 0.37
C ILE A 191 24.89 -10.21 1.48
N ALA A 192 25.83 -11.15 1.46
CA ALA A 192 26.95 -11.17 2.41
C ALA A 192 28.19 -10.39 1.91
N ASN A 193 28.29 -10.11 0.61
CA ASN A 193 29.46 -9.50 -0.02
C ASN A 193 29.25 -8.00 -0.30
N SER A 194 30.11 -7.15 0.28
CA SER A 194 30.07 -5.69 0.14
C SER A 194 30.29 -5.19 -1.29
N ASN A 195 31.04 -5.93 -2.13
CA ASN A 195 31.28 -5.52 -3.52
C ASN A 195 30.03 -5.72 -4.38
N VAL A 196 29.33 -6.85 -4.21
CA VAL A 196 28.05 -7.13 -4.89
C VAL A 196 26.98 -6.12 -4.48
N MET A 197 27.01 -5.68 -3.22
CA MET A 197 26.13 -4.65 -2.70
C MET A 197 26.32 -3.31 -3.41
N GLU A 198 27.57 -2.85 -3.51
CA GLU A 198 27.92 -1.57 -4.09
C GLU A 198 27.65 -1.54 -5.60
N GLU A 199 27.96 -2.64 -6.31
CA GLU A 199 27.62 -2.81 -7.72
C GLU A 199 26.10 -2.70 -7.96
N ARG A 200 25.28 -3.37 -7.13
CA ARG A 200 23.82 -3.31 -7.25
C ARG A 200 23.26 -1.92 -6.92
N LYS A 201 23.78 -1.25 -5.88
CA LYS A 201 23.40 0.13 -5.54
C LYS A 201 23.68 1.09 -6.71
N ASN A 202 24.86 0.99 -7.31
CA ASN A 202 25.29 1.81 -8.44
C ASN A 202 24.43 1.55 -9.68
N TYR A 203 24.16 0.28 -9.99
CA TYR A 203 23.31 -0.11 -11.13
C TYR A 203 21.86 0.38 -11.00
N LEU A 204 21.33 0.37 -9.77
CA LEU A 204 19.96 0.81 -9.48
C LEU A 204 19.80 2.32 -9.38
N HIS A 205 20.91 3.09 -9.35
CA HIS A 205 20.94 4.55 -9.15
C HIS A 205 20.07 4.98 -7.96
N LEU A 206 20.22 4.29 -6.82
CA LEU A 206 19.44 4.58 -5.63
C LEU A 206 19.86 5.91 -4.99
N ASN A 207 19.15 6.98 -5.35
CA ASN A 207 19.28 8.28 -4.73
C ASN A 207 18.54 8.32 -3.38
N LEU A 208 19.01 7.53 -2.41
CA LEU A 208 18.50 7.59 -1.05
C LEU A 208 19.05 8.80 -0.32
N LYS A 209 18.16 9.54 0.33
CA LYS A 209 18.50 10.66 1.21
C LYS A 209 19.00 10.13 2.56
N LYS A 210 19.53 11.04 3.40
CA LYS A 210 20.26 10.73 4.64
C LYS A 210 19.49 9.84 5.63
N HIS A 211 18.20 10.07 5.83
CA HIS A 211 17.37 9.38 6.81
C HIS A 211 16.39 8.44 6.10
N ILE A 212 16.67 7.15 6.15
CA ILE A 212 15.86 6.07 5.57
C ILE A 212 14.89 5.56 6.66
N TYR A 213 13.67 5.25 6.27
CA TYR A 213 12.70 4.55 7.12
C TYR A 213 12.12 3.35 6.38
N VAL A 214 11.74 2.33 7.14
CA VAL A 214 10.89 1.24 6.66
C VAL A 214 9.48 1.45 7.20
N LEU A 215 8.52 1.54 6.28
CA LEU A 215 7.10 1.48 6.58
C LEU A 215 6.61 0.10 6.16
N THR A 216 5.80 -0.53 7.00
CA THR A 216 5.19 -1.82 6.67
C THR A 216 3.70 -1.68 6.81
N ALA A 217 2.98 -1.84 5.69
CA ALA A 217 1.53 -1.86 5.68
C ALA A 217 1.05 -3.29 5.91
N ASP A 218 0.30 -3.48 6.99
CA ASP A 218 -0.39 -4.72 7.31
C ASP A 218 -1.66 -4.81 6.46
N VAL A 219 -1.69 -5.84 5.61
CA VAL A 219 -2.81 -6.14 4.70
C VAL A 219 -3.48 -7.47 5.08
N SER A 220 -3.29 -7.96 6.30
CA SER A 220 -3.93 -9.21 6.77
C SER A 220 -5.46 -9.13 6.81
N GLU A 221 -6.02 -7.97 7.15
CA GLU A 221 -7.47 -7.69 7.11
C GLU A 221 -7.93 -7.03 5.80
N PHE A 222 -7.02 -6.89 4.84
CA PHE A 222 -7.32 -6.27 3.55
C PHE A 222 -8.14 -7.22 2.67
N ASP A 223 -9.29 -6.72 2.22
CA ASP A 223 -10.12 -7.46 1.28
C ASP A 223 -9.58 -7.32 -0.15
N SER A 224 -8.72 -8.27 -0.54
CA SER A 224 -8.14 -8.34 -1.88
C SER A 224 -9.15 -8.52 -3.01
N THR A 225 -10.40 -8.87 -2.70
CA THR A 225 -11.50 -8.90 -3.68
C THR A 225 -12.06 -7.51 -3.96
N ARG A 226 -11.92 -6.58 -3.01
CA ARG A 226 -12.37 -5.18 -3.11
C ARG A 226 -11.38 -4.28 -3.79
N ILE A 227 -10.08 -4.41 -3.53
CA ILE A 227 -9.02 -3.62 -4.17
C ILE A 227 -7.80 -4.52 -4.40
N SER A 228 -7.09 -4.36 -5.52
CA SER A 228 -5.83 -5.11 -5.73
C SER A 228 -4.70 -4.57 -4.85
N LEU A 229 -3.87 -5.46 -4.29
CA LEU A 229 -2.69 -5.07 -3.50
C LEU A 229 -1.73 -4.16 -4.30
N SER A 230 -1.55 -4.44 -5.60
CA SER A 230 -0.71 -3.62 -6.50
C SER A 230 -1.25 -2.20 -6.68
N PHE A 231 -2.57 -2.02 -6.65
CA PHE A 231 -3.17 -0.69 -6.71
C PHE A 231 -2.90 0.10 -5.43
N ILE A 232 -3.10 -0.52 -4.25
CA ILE A 232 -2.78 0.13 -2.97
C ILE A 232 -1.29 0.47 -2.90
N GLN A 233 -0.43 -0.46 -3.28
CA GLN A 233 1.01 -0.26 -3.36
C GLN A 233 1.36 0.98 -4.22
N GLY A 234 0.87 1.04 -5.46
CA GLY A 234 1.11 2.18 -6.35
C GLY A 234 0.53 3.50 -5.84
N MET A 235 -0.63 3.46 -5.17
CA MET A 235 -1.20 4.63 -4.50
C MET A 235 -0.33 5.14 -3.36
N LEU A 236 0.15 4.24 -2.50
CA LEU A 236 1.01 4.60 -1.37
C LEU A 236 2.32 5.19 -1.87
N GLU A 237 2.94 4.58 -2.90
CA GLU A 237 4.16 5.13 -3.51
C GLU A 237 3.97 6.56 -4.03
N ARG A 238 2.82 6.79 -4.68
CA ARG A 238 2.46 8.10 -5.24
C ARG A 238 2.24 9.16 -4.15
N ILE A 239 1.52 8.81 -3.08
CA ILE A 239 1.15 9.78 -2.05
C ILE A 239 2.33 10.09 -1.12
N ILE A 240 3.10 9.06 -0.74
CA ILE A 240 4.26 9.20 0.14
C ILE A 240 5.39 9.96 -0.58
N GLY A 241 5.51 9.79 -1.90
CA GLY A 241 6.49 10.49 -2.74
C GLY A 241 7.92 10.03 -2.49
N GLU A 242 8.74 9.98 -3.56
CA GLU A 242 10.14 9.53 -3.49
C GLU A 242 10.37 8.23 -2.69
N SER A 243 9.39 7.33 -2.77
CA SER A 243 9.39 6.05 -2.07
C SER A 243 9.48 4.91 -3.07
N LYS A 244 9.87 3.75 -2.55
CA LYS A 244 9.85 2.51 -3.28
C LYS A 244 9.26 1.43 -2.39
N SER A 245 8.48 0.55 -2.98
CA SER A 245 7.75 -0.47 -2.23
C SER A 245 7.89 -1.83 -2.88
N ILE A 246 7.76 -2.85 -2.05
CA ILE A 246 7.78 -4.25 -2.46
C ILE A 246 6.65 -4.98 -1.74
N ILE A 247 6.15 -6.07 -2.34
CA ILE A 247 5.30 -7.03 -1.63
C ILE A 247 6.22 -8.10 -1.04
N TYR A 248 6.22 -8.23 0.29
CA TYR A 248 7.11 -9.14 1.00
C TYR A 248 6.42 -9.73 2.23
N ASN A 249 6.38 -11.06 2.32
CA ASN A 249 5.72 -11.83 3.38
C ASN A 249 4.29 -11.33 3.68
N ASP A 250 3.46 -11.17 2.64
CA ASP A 250 2.07 -10.67 2.75
C ASP A 250 1.94 -9.25 3.34
N HIS A 251 2.99 -8.44 3.25
CA HIS A 251 2.95 -7.02 3.60
C HIS A 251 3.39 -6.16 2.40
N ILE A 252 2.93 -4.90 2.38
CA ILE A 252 3.56 -3.88 1.52
C ILE A 252 4.67 -3.22 2.35
N VAL A 253 5.91 -3.47 1.97
CA VAL A 253 7.09 -2.87 2.61
C VAL A 253 7.54 -1.69 1.78
N ILE A 254 7.54 -0.50 2.38
CA ILE A 254 7.84 0.76 1.72
C ILE A 254 9.12 1.34 2.33
N VAL A 255 10.12 1.56 1.48
CA VAL A 255 11.35 2.26 1.81
C VAL A 255 11.21 3.71 1.39
N VAL A 256 11.38 4.61 2.36
CA VAL A 256 11.31 6.06 2.16
C VAL A 256 12.61 6.68 2.65
N SER A 257 13.01 7.81 2.08
CA SER A 257 14.21 8.52 2.55
C SER A 257 14.03 10.04 2.51
N TYR A 258 14.60 10.74 3.50
CA TYR A 258 14.50 12.20 3.66
C TYR A 258 15.82 12.85 4.11
N ASN A 259 16.00 14.13 3.80
CA ASN A 259 17.18 14.89 4.20
C ASN A 259 17.12 15.39 5.64
N GLN A 260 15.92 15.62 6.18
CA GLN A 260 15.69 16.03 7.56
C GLN A 260 14.68 15.10 8.22
N GLU A 261 14.84 14.86 9.53
CA GLU A 261 13.94 13.99 10.30
C GLU A 261 12.57 14.60 10.58
N LYS A 262 12.41 15.93 10.45
CA LYS A 262 11.19 16.65 10.83
C LYS A 262 10.18 16.79 9.68
N ASP A 263 8.91 16.53 10.03
CA ASP A 263 7.66 16.83 9.31
C ASP A 263 7.30 16.02 8.05
N PHE A 264 8.07 15.00 7.64
CA PHE A 264 7.68 14.19 6.46
C PHE A 264 6.41 13.34 6.67
N ARG A 265 6.16 12.88 7.91
CA ARG A 265 5.01 12.05 8.26
C ARG A 265 3.68 12.76 8.00
N LYS A 266 3.52 13.97 8.52
CA LYS A 266 2.27 14.75 8.43
C LYS A 266 1.78 14.90 6.98
N CYS A 267 2.71 15.11 6.05
CA CYS A 267 2.37 15.39 4.65
C CYS A 267 1.67 14.23 3.92
N TYR A 268 1.99 12.98 4.24
CA TYR A 268 1.30 11.83 3.65
C TYR A 268 0.25 11.24 4.59
N GLU A 269 0.47 11.26 5.92
CA GLU A 269 -0.46 10.65 6.89
C GLU A 269 -1.88 11.18 6.70
N GLU A 270 -2.06 12.49 6.53
CA GLU A 270 -3.38 13.09 6.27
C GLU A 270 -3.99 12.63 4.95
N LYS A 271 -3.17 12.52 3.89
CA LYS A 271 -3.62 12.16 2.53
C LYS A 271 -3.98 10.69 2.38
N THR A 272 -3.35 9.81 3.15
CA THR A 272 -3.61 8.35 3.10
C THR A 272 -4.54 7.88 4.21
N LYS A 273 -4.88 8.72 5.20
CA LYS A 273 -5.67 8.31 6.39
C LYS A 273 -6.99 7.63 6.03
N GLU A 274 -7.78 8.25 5.16
CA GLU A 274 -9.09 7.72 4.73
C GLU A 274 -8.92 6.41 3.96
N LEU A 275 -8.02 6.39 2.98
CA LEU A 275 -7.71 5.20 2.19
C LEU A 275 -7.32 4.01 3.09
N LEU A 276 -6.42 4.24 4.05
CA LEU A 276 -5.95 3.20 4.95
C LEU A 276 -7.06 2.72 5.90
N LYS A 277 -7.85 3.66 6.43
CA LYS A 277 -8.98 3.34 7.32
C LYS A 277 -10.05 2.52 6.61
N ASP A 278 -10.46 2.92 5.42
CA ASP A 278 -11.50 2.27 4.62
C ASP A 278 -11.12 0.84 4.22
N ASN A 279 -9.81 0.61 4.07
CA ASN A 279 -9.24 -0.69 3.70
C ASN A 279 -8.68 -1.48 4.90
N LYS A 280 -8.88 -1.00 6.13
CA LYS A 280 -8.37 -1.61 7.37
C LYS A 280 -6.86 -1.85 7.41
N ILE A 281 -6.10 -1.00 6.72
CA ILE A 281 -4.65 -1.09 6.64
C ILE A 281 -4.03 -0.26 7.77
N ARG A 282 -3.10 -0.87 8.52
CA ARG A 282 -2.27 -0.19 9.51
C ARG A 282 -0.83 -0.15 9.02
N ILE A 283 -0.07 0.88 9.40
CA ILE A 283 1.32 1.07 8.98
C ILE A 283 2.23 1.11 10.21
N GLY A 284 3.09 0.12 10.35
CA GLY A 284 4.21 0.14 11.27
C GLY A 284 5.37 0.95 10.70
N ILE A 285 6.04 1.73 11.54
CA ILE A 285 7.13 2.63 11.11
C ILE A 285 8.37 2.33 11.94
N SER A 286 9.50 2.07 11.27
CA SER A 286 10.79 1.91 11.92
C SER A 286 11.37 3.22 12.46
N ARG A 287 12.46 3.13 13.23
CA ARG A 287 13.36 4.29 13.44
C ARG A 287 14.06 4.70 12.15
N PRO A 288 14.54 5.95 12.05
CA PRO A 288 15.43 6.34 10.96
C PRO A 288 16.75 5.57 11.01
N PHE A 289 17.32 5.32 9.84
CA PHE A 289 18.66 4.75 9.67
C PHE A 289 19.32 5.28 8.40
N THR A 290 20.64 5.11 8.29
CA THR A 290 21.43 5.78 7.24
C THR A 290 21.98 4.82 6.19
N ASN A 291 22.15 3.54 6.52
CA ASN A 291 22.68 2.53 5.60
C ASN A 291 21.59 1.52 5.23
N LEU A 292 21.18 1.51 3.95
CA LEU A 292 20.20 0.57 3.42
C LEU A 292 20.57 -0.90 3.68
N GLU A 293 21.85 -1.24 3.81
CA GLU A 293 22.31 -2.60 4.12
C GLU A 293 21.81 -3.10 5.48
N HIS A 294 21.54 -2.17 6.41
CA HIS A 294 20.99 -2.48 7.72
C HIS A 294 19.45 -2.51 7.73
N ILE A 295 18.77 -2.54 6.58
CA ILE A 295 17.31 -2.48 6.49
C ILE A 295 16.60 -3.56 7.31
N HIS A 296 17.17 -4.77 7.42
CA HIS A 296 16.48 -5.90 8.07
C HIS A 296 16.07 -5.63 9.53
N PRO A 297 16.95 -5.19 10.45
CA PRO A 297 16.54 -4.76 11.79
C PRO A 297 15.43 -3.71 11.81
N PHE A 298 15.42 -2.75 10.88
CA PHE A 298 14.41 -1.70 10.82
C PHE A 298 13.07 -2.20 10.26
N TYR A 299 13.10 -3.16 9.35
CA TYR A 299 11.91 -3.93 8.95
C TYR A 299 11.33 -4.74 10.11
N LEU A 300 12.17 -5.36 10.95
CA LEU A 300 11.67 -6.03 12.15
C LEU A 300 11.05 -5.03 13.14
N GLN A 301 11.59 -3.81 13.26
CA GLN A 301 10.98 -2.76 14.08
C GLN A 301 9.59 -2.36 13.59
N SER A 302 9.39 -2.18 12.28
CA SER A 302 8.07 -1.83 11.74
C SER A 302 7.04 -2.95 11.95
N LEU A 303 7.45 -4.22 11.80
CA LEU A 303 6.60 -5.37 12.13
C LEU A 303 6.26 -5.44 13.62
N GLU A 304 7.24 -5.24 14.50
CA GLU A 304 7.00 -5.25 15.95
C GLU A 304 6.09 -4.10 16.38
N ALA A 305 6.19 -2.94 15.74
CA ALA A 305 5.27 -1.84 15.98
C ALA A 305 3.83 -2.25 15.63
N LEU A 306 3.59 -2.88 14.46
CA LEU A 306 2.26 -3.39 14.10
C LEU A 306 1.74 -4.40 15.12
N PHE A 307 2.55 -5.40 15.47
CA PHE A 307 2.18 -6.44 16.42
C PHE A 307 1.80 -5.85 17.79
N LEU A 308 2.65 -4.97 18.34
CA LEU A 308 2.42 -4.35 19.65
C LEU A 308 1.24 -3.38 19.60
N GLY A 309 1.06 -2.65 18.50
CA GLY A 309 -0.08 -1.76 18.29
C GLY A 309 -1.42 -2.51 18.33
N VAL A 310 -1.50 -3.68 17.67
CA VAL A 310 -2.69 -4.55 17.76
C VAL A 310 -2.87 -5.10 19.16
N ARG A 311 -1.81 -5.66 19.77
CA ARG A 311 -1.86 -6.25 21.12
C ARG A 311 -2.32 -5.25 22.18
N MET A 312 -1.89 -4.00 22.06
CA MET A 312 -2.21 -2.91 22.98
C MET A 312 -3.49 -2.15 22.61
N LYS A 313 -4.27 -2.67 21.64
CA LYS A 313 -5.54 -2.08 21.19
C LYS A 313 -5.40 -0.62 20.78
N SER A 314 -4.32 -0.29 20.07
CA SER A 314 -4.16 1.04 19.48
C SER A 314 -5.15 1.23 18.34
N ASP A 315 -5.81 2.37 18.31
CA ASP A 315 -6.65 2.82 17.20
C ASP A 315 -5.87 3.63 16.15
N ASN A 316 -4.55 3.78 16.33
CA ASN A 316 -3.71 4.53 15.42
C ASN A 316 -3.47 3.73 14.12
N ILE A 317 -3.66 4.40 12.99
CA ILE A 317 -3.32 3.87 11.65
C ILE A 317 -1.81 3.80 11.49
N TYR A 318 -1.09 4.82 11.96
CA TYR A 318 0.35 4.90 11.95
C TYR A 318 0.89 4.53 13.32
N ILE A 319 1.81 3.56 13.33
CA ILE A 319 2.30 2.93 14.55
C ILE A 319 3.82 3.07 14.57
N PRO A 320 4.35 4.18 15.10
CA PRO A 320 5.80 4.39 15.23
C PRO A 320 6.40 3.41 16.23
N TYR A 321 7.50 2.77 15.86
CA TYR A 321 8.20 1.84 16.75
C TYR A 321 8.64 2.49 18.07
N ASP A 322 8.99 3.78 18.07
CA ASP A 322 9.39 4.50 19.29
C ASP A 322 8.32 4.52 20.37
N ASP A 323 7.04 4.55 19.99
CA ASP A 323 5.93 4.51 20.95
C ASP A 323 5.81 3.13 21.63
N TYR A 324 6.40 2.10 21.00
CA TYR A 324 6.29 0.70 21.42
C TYR A 324 7.63 0.05 21.83
N ALA A 325 8.76 0.76 21.71
CA ALA A 325 10.09 0.19 21.89
C ALA A 325 10.29 -0.45 23.28
N ILE A 326 9.77 0.18 24.34
CA ILE A 326 9.81 -0.40 25.69
C ILE A 326 8.96 -1.67 25.78
N TYR A 327 7.79 -1.71 25.17
CA TYR A 327 6.95 -2.90 25.15
C TYR A 327 7.57 -4.04 24.33
N HIS A 328 8.41 -3.74 23.33
CA HIS A 328 9.21 -4.75 22.65
C HIS A 328 10.26 -5.38 23.57
N ILE A 329 10.88 -4.59 24.47
CA ILE A 329 11.76 -5.13 25.53
C ILE A 329 10.95 -6.07 26.43
N LEU A 330 9.78 -5.64 26.91
CA LEU A 330 8.92 -6.46 27.76
C LEU A 330 8.49 -7.77 27.06
N LYS A 331 8.09 -7.71 25.79
CA LYS A 331 7.79 -8.90 24.97
C LYS A 331 8.98 -9.85 24.88
N THR A 332 10.20 -9.32 24.82
CA THR A 332 11.41 -10.14 24.74
C THR A 332 11.67 -10.84 26.07
N CYS A 333 11.56 -10.12 27.19
CA CYS A 333 11.67 -10.69 28.54
C CYS A 333 10.57 -11.73 28.83
N SER A 334 9.34 -11.49 28.36
CA SER A 334 8.21 -12.39 28.59
C SER A 334 8.33 -13.76 27.91
N LYS A 335 9.35 -13.97 27.07
CA LYS A 335 9.65 -15.28 26.48
C LYS A 335 10.38 -16.21 27.46
N GLN A 336 11.00 -15.65 28.50
CA GLN A 336 11.82 -16.38 29.46
C GLN A 336 11.12 -16.48 30.82
N ASP A 337 10.47 -15.40 31.26
CA ASP A 337 9.91 -15.28 32.61
C ASP A 337 8.49 -14.66 32.60
N ASP A 338 7.74 -14.84 33.69
CA ASP A 338 6.49 -14.09 33.91
C ASP A 338 6.82 -12.63 34.23
N LEU A 339 6.33 -11.70 33.39
CA LEU A 339 6.61 -10.28 33.58
C LEU A 339 6.12 -9.74 34.93
N LEU A 340 5.08 -10.35 35.51
CA LEU A 340 4.54 -9.94 36.79
C LEU A 340 5.53 -10.14 37.95
N GLU A 341 6.53 -11.02 37.80
CA GLU A 341 7.58 -11.23 38.79
C GLU A 341 8.56 -10.04 38.87
N PHE A 342 8.68 -9.27 37.78
CA PHE A 342 9.47 -8.03 37.78
C PHE A 342 8.69 -6.83 38.32
N CYS A 343 7.39 -6.95 38.61
CA CYS A 343 6.62 -5.86 39.19
C CYS A 343 7.04 -5.57 40.64
N ASN A 344 6.99 -4.30 41.02
CA ASN A 344 7.23 -3.87 42.38
C ASN A 344 6.18 -4.48 43.32
N PRO A 345 6.58 -5.27 44.34
CA PRO A 345 5.63 -5.94 45.23
C PRO A 345 4.69 -4.99 45.97
N SER A 346 5.15 -3.77 46.29
CA SER A 346 4.32 -2.74 46.94
C SER A 346 3.28 -2.15 46.00
N LEU A 347 3.54 -2.09 44.68
CA LEU A 347 2.50 -1.72 43.71
C LEU A 347 1.40 -2.80 43.66
N LEU A 348 1.78 -4.07 43.68
CA LEU A 348 0.81 -5.16 43.75
C LEU A 348 0.01 -5.14 45.07
N ALA A 349 0.63 -4.71 46.16
CA ALA A 349 -0.07 -4.48 47.43
C ALA A 349 -1.07 -3.33 47.35
N LEU A 350 -0.73 -2.24 46.66
CA LEU A 350 -1.65 -1.12 46.42
C LEU A 350 -2.87 -1.55 45.60
N ILE A 351 -2.67 -2.39 44.57
CA ILE A 351 -3.76 -2.95 43.77
C ILE A 351 -4.69 -3.81 44.63
N ARG A 352 -4.13 -4.65 45.52
CA ARG A 352 -4.93 -5.44 46.46
C ARG A 352 -5.71 -4.56 47.43
N TYR A 353 -5.09 -3.48 47.92
CA TYR A 353 -5.75 -2.51 48.78
C TYR A 353 -6.95 -1.86 48.07
N ASP A 354 -6.78 -1.43 46.81
CA ASP A 354 -7.88 -0.86 46.02
C ASP A 354 -9.05 -1.84 45.87
N LEU A 355 -8.78 -3.13 45.68
CA LEU A 355 -9.82 -4.18 45.58
C LEU A 355 -10.52 -4.45 46.91
N GLU A 356 -9.81 -4.38 48.04
CA GLU A 356 -10.37 -4.67 49.37
C GLU A 356 -11.21 -3.51 49.92
N TYR A 357 -10.78 -2.27 49.65
CA TYR A 357 -11.38 -1.07 50.23
C TYR A 357 -12.15 -0.21 49.23
N ASP A 358 -12.33 -0.69 47.99
CA ASP A 358 -13.00 0.03 46.89
C ASP A 358 -12.43 1.44 46.68
N THR A 359 -11.10 1.52 46.59
CA THR A 359 -10.36 2.79 46.35
C THR A 359 -9.74 2.85 44.95
N ASP A 360 -9.35 4.04 44.51
CA ASP A 360 -8.67 4.28 43.22
C ASP A 360 -7.25 4.87 43.40
N TYR A 361 -6.50 4.40 44.40
CA TYR A 361 -5.15 4.88 44.68
C TYR A 361 -4.13 4.46 43.62
N THR A 362 -4.26 3.26 43.06
CA THR A 362 -3.40 2.79 41.97
C THR A 362 -3.57 3.66 40.73
N LYS A 363 -4.81 4.03 40.38
CA LYS A 363 -5.09 4.99 39.30
C LYS A 363 -4.46 6.35 39.57
N SER A 364 -4.54 6.81 40.83
CA SER A 364 -3.91 8.06 41.24
C SER A 364 -2.38 8.03 41.12
N LEU A 365 -1.76 6.93 41.54
CA LEU A 365 -0.31 6.73 41.40
C LEU A 365 0.09 6.65 39.92
N TYR A 366 -0.67 5.92 39.09
CA TYR A 366 -0.43 5.84 37.65
C TYR A 366 -0.46 7.23 37.01
N VAL A 367 -1.51 8.02 37.24
CA VAL A 367 -1.60 9.40 36.72
C VAL A 367 -0.43 10.25 37.21
N TYR A 368 -0.07 10.13 38.49
CA TYR A 368 1.10 10.81 39.05
C TYR A 368 2.41 10.45 38.34
N THR A 369 2.58 9.18 37.93
CA THR A 369 3.76 8.75 37.18
C THR A 369 3.83 9.30 35.77
N ILE A 370 2.72 9.30 35.02
CA ILE A 370 2.70 9.81 33.64
C ILE A 370 2.67 11.34 33.58
N SER A 371 2.28 12.01 34.68
CA SER A 371 2.38 13.47 34.86
C SER A 371 3.74 13.91 35.41
N SER A 372 4.79 13.10 35.29
CA SER A 372 6.16 13.42 35.72
C SER A 372 6.23 13.90 37.18
N LYS A 373 5.53 13.22 38.09
CA LYS A 373 5.45 13.59 39.53
C LYS A 373 4.77 14.95 39.82
N SER A 374 4.05 15.53 38.87
CA SER A 374 3.36 16.82 39.06
C SER A 374 2.01 16.63 39.74
N ILE A 375 1.91 17.04 41.01
CA ILE A 375 0.65 17.05 41.76
C ILE A 375 -0.43 17.85 41.04
N THR A 376 -0.08 19.03 40.52
CA THR A 376 -1.04 19.92 39.85
C THR A 376 -1.57 19.28 38.56
N SER A 377 -0.68 18.74 37.72
CA SER A 377 -1.11 18.06 36.48
C SER A 377 -1.96 16.83 36.80
N SER A 378 -1.57 16.04 37.81
CA SER A 378 -2.30 14.83 38.20
C SER A 378 -3.70 15.14 38.73
N ALA A 379 -3.80 16.17 39.59
CA ALA A 379 -5.07 16.64 40.13
C ALA A 379 -6.02 17.10 39.02
N ASN A 380 -5.51 17.83 38.03
CA ASN A 380 -6.29 18.27 36.87
C ASN A 380 -6.75 17.07 36.01
N THR A 381 -5.87 16.12 35.72
CA THR A 381 -6.20 14.92 34.93
C THR A 381 -7.27 14.08 35.62
N LEU A 382 -7.20 13.92 36.94
CA LEU A 382 -8.20 13.19 37.73
C LEU A 382 -9.40 14.05 38.15
N LYS A 383 -9.47 15.32 37.72
CA LYS A 383 -10.52 16.28 38.05
C LYS A 383 -10.78 16.39 39.57
N MET A 384 -9.72 16.40 40.37
CA MET A 384 -9.80 16.56 41.83
C MET A 384 -9.04 17.78 42.32
N HIS A 385 -9.33 18.21 43.54
CA HIS A 385 -8.61 19.32 44.15
C HIS A 385 -7.14 18.95 44.44
N ARG A 386 -6.23 19.92 44.30
CA ARG A 386 -4.78 19.73 44.55
C ARG A 386 -4.48 19.11 45.92
N ASN A 387 -5.16 19.57 46.96
CA ASN A 387 -4.96 19.06 48.33
C ASN A 387 -5.41 17.60 48.47
N THR A 388 -6.46 17.19 47.74
CA THR A 388 -6.88 15.79 47.69
C THR A 388 -5.76 14.96 47.08
N MET A 389 -5.18 15.38 45.94
CA MET A 389 -4.08 14.66 45.32
C MET A 389 -2.86 14.51 46.26
N ILE A 390 -2.51 15.55 47.02
CA ILE A 390 -1.44 15.49 48.03
C ILE A 390 -1.75 14.42 49.08
N TYR A 391 -2.97 14.44 49.62
CA TYR A 391 -3.41 13.42 50.58
C TYR A 391 -3.30 12.01 50.01
N ARG A 392 -3.75 11.82 48.76
CA ARG A 392 -3.69 10.52 48.09
C ARG A 392 -2.25 10.03 47.93
N ILE A 393 -1.33 10.87 47.46
CA ILE A 393 0.09 10.48 47.32
C ILE A 393 0.72 10.14 48.67
N ARG A 394 0.42 10.90 49.73
CA ARG A 394 0.88 10.57 51.08
C ARG A 394 0.33 9.21 51.53
N LYS A 395 -0.97 8.97 51.31
CA LYS A 395 -1.62 7.71 51.68
C LYS A 395 -1.07 6.53 50.89
N ILE A 396 -0.78 6.72 49.61
CA ILE A 396 -0.11 5.71 48.77
C ILE A 396 1.26 5.37 49.33
N ALA A 397 2.09 6.37 49.67
CA ALA A 397 3.41 6.13 50.25
C ALA A 397 3.34 5.37 51.59
N GLU A 398 2.34 5.68 52.43
CA GLU A 398 2.05 4.94 53.67
C GLU A 398 1.67 3.48 53.40
N ILE A 399 0.76 3.22 52.46
CA ILE A 399 0.28 1.87 52.10
C ILE A 399 1.43 1.04 51.52
N MET A 400 2.18 1.62 50.58
CA MET A 400 3.30 0.96 49.91
C MET A 400 4.52 0.81 50.82
N LYS A 401 4.61 1.60 51.90
CA LYS A 401 5.77 1.72 52.79
C LYS A 401 7.06 2.05 52.01
N MET A 402 6.95 2.98 51.06
CA MET A 402 8.04 3.36 50.17
C MET A 402 8.20 4.87 50.07
N ASP A 403 9.44 5.30 49.82
CA ASP A 403 9.72 6.68 49.44
C ASP A 403 9.56 6.85 47.92
N LEU A 404 8.52 7.57 47.49
CA LEU A 404 8.25 7.86 46.08
C LEU A 404 9.19 8.95 45.50
N SER A 405 10.04 9.56 46.33
CA SER A 405 11.07 10.49 45.89
C SER A 405 12.30 9.79 45.32
N ASP A 406 12.59 8.56 45.80
CA ASP A 406 13.70 7.74 45.32
C ASP A 406 13.56 7.42 43.83
N TYR A 407 14.67 7.56 43.09
CA TYR A 407 14.69 7.43 41.64
C TYR A 407 14.47 5.99 41.19
N GLU A 408 15.21 5.04 41.77
CA GLU A 408 15.16 3.62 41.39
C GLU A 408 13.81 3.00 41.73
N THR A 409 13.30 3.28 42.94
CA THR A 409 11.95 2.91 43.37
C THR A 409 10.89 3.41 42.40
N PHE A 410 10.96 4.69 42.03
CA PHE A 410 9.96 5.27 41.14
C PHE A 410 10.05 4.72 39.71
N LEU A 411 11.27 4.49 39.21
CA LEU A 411 11.49 3.84 37.92
C LEU A 411 10.92 2.41 37.92
N HIS A 412 11.14 1.65 39.00
CA HIS A 412 10.58 0.31 39.15
C HIS A 412 9.05 0.32 39.12
N ILE A 413 8.41 1.30 39.79
CA ILE A 413 6.96 1.51 39.73
C ILE A 413 6.51 1.84 38.30
N GLN A 414 7.20 2.73 37.59
CA GLN A 414 6.89 3.07 36.19
C GLN A 414 6.97 1.84 35.27
N LEU A 415 8.04 1.05 35.38
CA LEU A 415 8.19 -0.20 34.63
C LEU A 415 7.09 -1.20 34.97
N SER A 416 6.72 -1.30 36.25
CA SER A 416 5.62 -2.17 36.70
C SER A 416 4.29 -1.77 36.06
N PHE A 417 3.98 -0.47 35.98
CA PHE A 417 2.79 -0.02 35.24
C PHE A 417 2.85 -0.36 33.75
N MET A 418 4.01 -0.27 33.10
CA MET A 418 4.16 -0.68 31.71
C MET A 418 3.96 -2.19 31.53
N VAL A 419 4.45 -3.01 32.45
CA VAL A 419 4.20 -4.46 32.50
C VAL A 419 2.71 -4.76 32.63
N LEU A 420 2.04 -4.15 33.61
CA LEU A 420 0.61 -4.34 33.85
C LEU A 420 -0.23 -3.94 32.63
N LYS A 421 0.18 -2.87 31.92
CA LYS A 421 -0.46 -2.44 30.67
C LYS A 421 -0.22 -3.44 29.53
N TYR A 422 0.97 -4.03 29.42
CA TYR A 422 1.30 -5.02 28.40
C TYR A 422 0.62 -6.38 28.61
N ASP A 423 0.46 -6.81 29.86
CA ASP A 423 -0.15 -8.10 30.22
C ASP A 423 -1.68 -8.08 30.08
N ASN A 424 -2.29 -6.90 29.85
CA ASN A 424 -3.72 -6.69 29.64
C ASN A 424 -4.65 -7.20 30.78
N LYS A 425 -4.12 -7.72 31.89
CA LYS A 425 -4.92 -8.21 33.03
C LYS A 425 -5.51 -7.07 33.89
N TYR A 426 -4.94 -5.87 33.81
CA TYR A 426 -5.33 -4.73 34.65
C TYR A 426 -5.71 -3.48 33.85
N VAL A 427 -6.23 -3.65 32.63
CA VAL A 427 -6.56 -2.54 31.72
C VAL A 427 -7.50 -1.51 32.35
N HIS A 428 -8.42 -1.95 33.22
CA HIS A 428 -9.35 -1.08 33.96
C HIS A 428 -8.65 -0.03 34.85
N LEU A 429 -7.39 -0.26 35.25
CA LEU A 429 -6.62 0.71 36.03
C LEU A 429 -6.14 1.91 35.19
N PHE A 430 -6.17 1.78 33.86
CA PHE A 430 -5.58 2.75 32.92
C PHE A 430 -6.63 3.53 32.09
N THR A 431 -7.91 3.15 32.17
CA THR A 431 -9.08 3.86 31.64
C THR A 431 -9.77 4.62 32.76
#